data_AF-A0A2V6N7D8-F1
#
_entry.id   AF-A0A2V6N7D8-F1
#
_cell.length_a   1.000
_cell.length_b   1.000
_cell.length_c   1.000
_cell.angle_alpha   90.00
_cell.angle_beta   90.00
_cell.angle_gamma   90.00
#
_symmetry.space_group_name_H-M   'P 1'
#
loop_
_entity.id
_entity.type
_entity.pdbx_description
1 polymer ?
#
loop_
_entity_poly.entity_id
_entity_poly.type
_entity_poly.pdbx_seq_one_letter_code
_entity_poly.pdbx_strand_id
1 'polypeptide(L)'
;MNTSVRLIAAFALLTVTFSVSATSWQDNSHYVALGPRTGYYIVRPGSSLSDQLGIDGAPTVDTADPFNHGYGADALAFRFSRASILSAPPAYIVQATPNQFYTQRLGSFIRGQSRLSDVEGFFGQPQSIERRPDGFIAYFSIQVYNSFENLGGGRK
;
A
#
# COMPACT_ATOMS: atom_id res chain seq x y z
N MET A 1 -24.05 -36.70 51.42
CA MET A 1 -22.86 -36.92 50.58
C MET A 1 -23.34 -37.50 49.26
N ASN A 2 -22.85 -36.90 48.16
CA ASN A 2 -22.58 -37.55 46.86
C ASN A 2 -23.83 -37.90 46.02
N THR A 3 -23.97 -37.64 44.72
CA THR A 3 -23.03 -37.27 43.65
C THR A 3 -23.90 -37.03 42.41
N SER A 4 -24.64 -35.92 42.32
CA SER A 4 -25.44 -35.65 41.08
C SER A 4 -25.51 -34.19 40.67
N VAL A 5 -25.05 -33.25 41.50
CA VAL A 5 -25.00 -31.82 41.15
C VAL A 5 -23.69 -31.45 40.42
N ARG A 6 -22.72 -32.37 40.31
CA ARG A 6 -21.39 -32.08 39.74
C ARG A 6 -21.29 -32.18 38.22
N LEU A 7 -22.33 -32.63 37.51
CA LEU A 7 -22.26 -32.83 36.06
C LEU A 7 -22.75 -31.64 35.21
N ILE A 8 -23.40 -30.63 35.83
CA ILE A 8 -23.89 -29.44 35.11
C ILE A 8 -22.84 -28.32 35.09
N ALA A 9 -21.88 -28.33 36.02
CA ALA A 9 -20.83 -27.30 36.08
C ALA A 9 -19.71 -27.49 35.05
N ALA A 10 -19.65 -28.64 34.35
CA ALA A 10 -18.55 -28.94 33.42
C ALA A 10 -18.79 -28.42 31.98
N PHE A 11 -20.01 -27.99 31.63
CA PHE A 11 -20.34 -27.53 30.28
C PHE A 11 -20.38 -26.01 30.11
N ALA A 12 -20.26 -25.25 31.20
CA ALA A 12 -20.39 -23.78 31.16
C ALA A 12 -19.08 -23.04 30.80
N LEU A 13 -17.97 -23.75 30.57
CA LEU A 13 -16.66 -23.11 30.52
C LEU A 13 -15.76 -23.65 29.39
N LEU A 14 -16.23 -23.72 28.15
CA LEU A 14 -15.31 -23.84 27.02
C LEU A 14 -15.89 -23.38 25.67
N THR A 15 -16.42 -22.17 25.61
CA THR A 15 -16.43 -21.41 24.36
C THR A 15 -15.30 -20.40 24.42
N VAL A 16 -14.06 -20.88 24.24
CA VAL A 16 -12.96 -19.99 23.83
C VAL A 16 -13.24 -19.64 22.38
N THR A 17 -14.08 -18.64 22.14
CA THR A 17 -14.07 -17.93 20.86
C THR A 17 -12.69 -17.32 20.76
N PHE A 18 -11.81 -17.94 19.98
CA PHE A 18 -10.65 -17.27 19.44
C PHE A 18 -11.20 -16.15 18.55
N SER A 19 -11.48 -14.99 19.16
CA SER A 19 -11.49 -13.73 18.44
C SER A 19 -10.04 -13.54 18.01
N VAL A 20 -9.70 -14.11 16.84
CA VAL A 20 -8.64 -13.55 16.04
C VAL A 20 -9.15 -12.17 15.72
N SER A 21 -8.77 -11.19 16.53
CA SER A 21 -8.72 -9.81 16.06
C SER A 21 -7.81 -9.90 14.84
N ALA A 22 -8.39 -9.98 13.65
CA ALA A 22 -7.68 -9.54 12.47
C ALA A 22 -7.24 -8.13 12.86
N THR A 23 -5.95 -7.94 13.14
CA THR A 23 -5.39 -6.59 13.24
C THR A 23 -5.90 -5.90 12.00
N SER A 24 -6.88 -5.02 12.16
CA SER A 24 -7.27 -4.11 11.11
C SER A 24 -6.01 -3.31 10.91
N TRP A 25 -5.22 -3.69 9.90
CA TRP A 25 -4.01 -2.99 9.55
C TRP A 25 -4.40 -1.54 9.38
N GLN A 26 -3.90 -0.69 10.27
CA GLN A 26 -4.42 0.66 10.42
C GLN A 26 -4.09 1.44 9.15
N ASP A 27 -5.13 2.00 8.51
CA ASP A 27 -4.94 2.82 7.34
C ASP A 27 -4.18 4.10 7.71
N ASN A 28 -2.89 4.12 7.40
CA ASN A 28 -2.00 5.25 7.60
C ASN A 28 -1.80 6.05 6.32
N SER A 29 -2.76 6.02 5.39
CA SER A 29 -2.70 6.82 4.17
C SER A 29 -2.80 8.30 4.49
N HIS A 30 -1.87 9.11 3.99
CA HIS A 30 -1.80 10.54 4.28
C HIS A 30 -1.03 11.32 3.22
N TYR A 31 -1.17 12.63 3.24
CA TYR A 31 -0.35 13.54 2.45
C TYR A 31 0.92 13.95 3.18
N VAL A 32 2.06 13.88 2.50
CA VAL A 32 3.36 14.34 2.96
C VAL A 32 3.69 15.67 2.28
N ALA A 33 3.66 16.75 3.05
CA ALA A 33 4.03 18.07 2.57
C ALA A 33 5.57 18.22 2.51
N LEU A 34 6.07 18.72 1.37
CA LEU A 34 7.48 19.07 1.15
C LEU A 34 7.71 20.58 1.05
N GLY A 35 6.62 21.34 0.94
CA GLY A 35 6.62 22.79 0.82
C GLY A 35 5.20 23.33 0.65
N PRO A 36 5.04 24.64 0.42
CA PRO A 36 3.71 25.29 0.39
C PRO A 36 2.74 24.74 -0.66
N ARG A 37 3.25 24.10 -1.73
CA ARG A 37 2.46 23.54 -2.83
C ARG A 37 3.07 22.27 -3.43
N THR A 38 3.96 21.61 -2.69
CA THR A 38 4.69 20.43 -3.13
C THR A 38 4.57 19.33 -2.09
N GLY A 39 4.44 18.10 -2.55
CA GLY A 39 4.27 16.94 -1.70
C GLY A 39 3.76 15.76 -2.49
N TYR A 40 3.45 14.69 -1.75
CA TYR A 40 2.98 13.42 -2.30
C TYR A 40 2.09 12.71 -1.32
N TYR A 41 1.36 11.71 -1.79
CA TYR A 41 0.57 10.84 -0.93
C TYR A 41 1.34 9.56 -0.60
N ILE A 42 1.26 9.10 0.64
CA ILE A 42 1.50 7.71 1.00
C ILE A 42 0.12 7.06 1.10
N VAL A 43 -0.09 5.98 0.38
CA VAL A 43 -1.41 5.37 0.21
C VAL A 43 -1.32 3.87 0.45
N ARG A 44 -2.29 3.31 1.15
CA ARG A 44 -2.47 1.87 1.28
C ARG A 44 -3.44 1.36 0.21
N PRO A 45 -3.17 0.22 -0.46
CA PRO A 45 -4.15 -0.38 -1.36
C PRO A 45 -5.51 -0.60 -0.67
N GLY A 46 -6.59 -0.20 -1.33
CA GLY A 46 -7.95 -0.30 -0.80
C GLY A 46 -8.30 0.67 0.32
N SER A 47 -7.43 1.66 0.63
CA SER A 47 -7.79 2.77 1.52
C SER A 47 -8.81 3.70 0.88
N SER A 48 -9.56 4.45 1.71
CA SER A 48 -10.44 5.50 1.20
C SER A 48 -9.68 6.58 0.41
N LEU A 49 -8.39 6.80 0.71
CA LEU A 49 -7.55 7.71 -0.06
C LEU A 49 -7.19 7.14 -1.44
N SER A 50 -7.00 5.82 -1.55
CA SER A 50 -6.83 5.13 -2.84
C SER A 50 -8.04 5.38 -3.76
N ASP A 51 -9.24 5.16 -3.22
CA ASP A 51 -10.50 5.37 -3.95
C ASP A 51 -10.65 6.85 -4.38
N GLN A 52 -10.39 7.79 -3.45
CA GLN A 52 -10.48 9.23 -3.72
C GLN A 52 -9.50 9.69 -4.80
N LEU A 53 -8.30 9.11 -4.83
CA LEU A 53 -7.29 9.41 -5.84
C LEU A 53 -7.53 8.65 -7.15
N GLY A 54 -8.43 7.66 -7.15
CA GLY A 54 -8.76 6.80 -8.28
C GLY A 54 -7.55 6.01 -8.76
N ILE A 55 -6.83 5.38 -7.83
CA ILE A 55 -5.57 4.65 -8.08
C ILE A 55 -5.64 3.15 -7.78
N ASP A 56 -6.84 2.59 -7.70
CA ASP A 56 -7.06 1.17 -7.37
C ASP A 56 -6.53 0.21 -8.43
N GLY A 57 -6.29 0.69 -9.65
CA GLY A 57 -5.63 -0.05 -10.74
C GLY A 57 -4.11 -0.22 -10.56
N ALA A 58 -3.53 0.25 -9.46
CA ALA A 58 -2.09 0.18 -9.23
C ALA A 58 -1.59 -1.28 -9.11
N PRO A 59 -0.48 -1.65 -9.78
CA PRO A 59 0.06 -3.01 -9.77
C PRO A 59 0.83 -3.28 -8.46
N THR A 60 0.10 -3.47 -7.37
CA THR A 60 0.66 -3.85 -6.07
C THR A 60 0.55 -5.36 -5.84
N VAL A 61 1.51 -5.92 -5.11
CA VAL A 61 1.55 -7.34 -4.74
C VAL A 61 1.86 -7.43 -3.26
N ASP A 62 1.02 -8.12 -2.50
CA ASP A 62 1.17 -8.22 -1.04
C ASP A 62 2.40 -9.05 -0.67
N THR A 63 3.22 -8.53 0.23
CA THR A 63 4.37 -9.26 0.78
C THR A 63 3.95 -10.40 1.70
N ALA A 64 2.74 -10.33 2.28
CA ALA A 64 2.18 -11.36 3.14
C ALA A 64 1.54 -12.52 2.35
N ASP A 65 1.54 -12.44 1.00
CA ASP A 65 1.14 -13.56 0.16
C ASP A 65 2.04 -14.78 0.44
N PRO A 66 1.49 -15.91 0.92
CA PRO A 66 2.27 -17.10 1.27
C PRO A 66 3.09 -17.66 0.12
N PHE A 67 2.71 -17.38 -1.12
CA PHE A 67 3.40 -17.86 -2.32
C PHE A 67 4.55 -16.96 -2.76
N ASN A 68 4.63 -15.73 -2.23
CA ASN A 68 5.65 -14.77 -2.64
C ASN A 68 6.84 -14.69 -1.66
N HIS A 69 6.88 -15.50 -0.60
CA HIS A 69 8.03 -15.63 0.31
C HIS A 69 8.56 -14.28 0.84
N GLY A 70 7.65 -13.35 1.16
CA GLY A 70 7.98 -12.00 1.61
C GLY A 70 8.31 -11.00 0.50
N TYR A 71 8.37 -11.43 -0.76
CA TYR A 71 8.43 -10.52 -1.90
C TYR A 71 7.04 -9.94 -2.20
N GLY A 72 7.05 -8.70 -2.65
CA GLY A 72 5.84 -8.01 -3.08
C GLY A 72 6.19 -6.87 -4.02
N ALA A 73 5.19 -6.04 -4.28
CA ALA A 73 5.34 -4.86 -5.09
C ALA A 73 4.56 -3.71 -4.48
N ASP A 74 5.27 -2.62 -4.22
CA ASP A 74 4.66 -1.31 -4.07
C ASP A 74 4.47 -0.68 -5.46
N ALA A 75 3.77 0.45 -5.53
CA ALA A 75 3.58 1.18 -6.77
C ALA A 75 3.72 2.70 -6.60
N LEU A 76 4.22 3.37 -7.63
CA LEU A 76 4.08 4.83 -7.77
C LEU A 76 3.00 5.12 -8.80
N ALA A 77 2.15 6.09 -8.51
CA ALA A 77 1.14 6.60 -9.43
C ALA A 77 1.40 8.08 -9.72
N PHE A 78 1.54 8.40 -11.01
CA PHE A 78 1.69 9.76 -11.50
C PHE A 78 0.53 10.11 -12.41
N ARG A 79 -0.26 11.11 -12.03
CA ARG A 79 -1.38 11.59 -12.83
C ARG A 79 -0.92 12.70 -13.76
N PHE A 80 -1.15 12.52 -15.05
CA PHE A 80 -0.81 13.47 -16.09
C PHE A 80 -2.06 14.00 -16.76
N SER A 81 -2.02 15.28 -17.14
CA SER A 81 -2.96 15.86 -18.09
C SER A 81 -2.77 15.28 -19.50
N ARG A 82 -3.69 15.60 -20.41
CA ARG A 82 -3.56 15.28 -21.86
C ARG A 82 -2.28 15.82 -22.50
N ALA A 83 -1.68 16.87 -21.92
CA ALA A 83 -0.41 17.44 -22.37
C ALA A 83 0.83 16.76 -21.76
N SER A 84 0.66 15.61 -21.09
CA SER A 84 1.72 14.85 -20.40
C SER A 84 2.45 15.65 -19.33
N ILE A 85 1.77 16.64 -18.75
CA ILE A 85 2.23 17.43 -17.60
C ILE A 85 1.57 16.85 -16.35
N LEU A 86 2.37 16.64 -15.30
CA LEU A 86 1.92 16.16 -14.00
C LEU A 86 0.83 17.12 -13.46
N SER A 87 -0.38 16.61 -13.25
CA SER A 87 -1.56 17.40 -12.93
C SER A 87 -2.01 17.28 -11.47
N ALA A 88 -1.44 16.35 -10.71
CA ALA A 88 -1.70 16.17 -9.29
C ALA A 88 -0.42 15.70 -8.57
N PRO A 89 -0.34 15.86 -7.23
CA PRO A 89 0.72 15.26 -6.44
C PRO A 89 0.80 13.74 -6.69
N PRO A 90 2.00 13.17 -6.82
CA PRO A 90 2.15 11.73 -7.01
C PRO A 90 1.74 10.96 -5.76
N ALA A 91 1.41 9.69 -5.93
CA ALA A 91 1.10 8.78 -4.83
C ALA A 91 2.11 7.63 -4.79
N TYR A 92 2.63 7.33 -3.60
CA TYR A 92 3.39 6.13 -3.29
C TYR A 92 2.48 5.16 -2.56
N ILE A 93 2.15 4.06 -3.22
CA ILE A 93 1.19 3.05 -2.80
C ILE A 93 1.99 1.90 -2.18
N VAL A 94 1.81 1.70 -0.89
CA VAL A 94 2.70 0.89 -0.04
C VAL A 94 1.92 -0.23 0.63
N GLN A 95 2.44 -1.46 0.55
CA GLN A 95 1.82 -2.63 1.20
C GLN A 95 2.13 -2.71 2.70
N ALA A 96 3.38 -2.44 3.07
CA ALA A 96 3.85 -2.50 4.45
C ALA A 96 4.44 -1.17 4.93
N THR A 97 5.76 -1.03 4.86
CA THR A 97 6.49 0.17 5.30
C THR A 97 7.05 0.89 4.09
N PRO A 98 6.84 2.21 3.95
CA PRO A 98 7.34 2.96 2.81
C PRO A 98 8.86 2.83 2.70
N ASN A 99 9.35 2.46 1.53
CA ASN A 99 10.78 2.33 1.29
C ASN A 99 11.45 3.72 1.32
N GLN A 100 12.43 3.90 2.21
CA GLN A 100 13.10 5.19 2.42
C GLN A 100 13.81 5.70 1.15
N PHE A 101 14.37 4.82 0.33
CA PHE A 101 15.02 5.21 -0.92
C PHE A 101 14.00 5.85 -1.87
N TYR A 102 12.80 5.27 -1.99
CA TYR A 102 11.77 5.79 -2.87
C TYR A 102 11.09 7.05 -2.33
N THR A 103 10.87 7.15 -1.02
CA THR A 103 10.36 8.41 -0.43
C THR A 103 11.34 9.57 -0.62
N GLN A 104 12.65 9.33 -0.48
CA GLN A 104 13.69 10.34 -0.76
C GLN A 104 13.78 10.70 -2.24
N ARG A 105 13.70 9.71 -3.13
CA ARG A 105 13.73 9.92 -4.59
C ARG A 105 12.50 10.71 -5.06
N LEU A 106 11.32 10.37 -4.55
CA LEU A 106 10.08 11.09 -4.82
C LEU A 106 10.14 12.52 -4.28
N GLY A 107 10.62 12.70 -3.05
CA GLY A 107 10.80 14.03 -2.47
C GLY A 107 11.78 14.90 -3.25
N SER A 108 12.83 14.29 -3.81
CA SER A 108 13.78 14.98 -4.68
C SER A 108 13.23 15.33 -6.05
N PHE A 109 12.26 14.56 -6.56
CA PHE A 109 11.65 14.75 -7.87
C PHE A 109 10.66 15.93 -7.90
N ILE A 110 9.90 16.16 -6.82
CA ILE A 110 8.80 17.15 -6.78
C ILE A 110 9.36 18.59 -6.72
N ARG A 111 9.80 19.10 -7.87
CA ARG A 111 10.43 20.43 -8.04
C ARG A 111 9.68 21.33 -9.01
N GLY A 112 8.36 21.38 -8.91
CA GLY A 112 7.50 22.20 -9.76
C GLY A 112 6.84 21.39 -10.88
N GLN A 113 6.78 21.95 -12.08
CA GLN A 113 6.07 21.34 -13.20
C GLN A 113 6.93 20.24 -13.84
N SER A 114 6.49 18.99 -13.73
CA SER A 114 7.17 17.84 -14.33
C SER A 114 6.37 17.24 -15.48
N ARG A 115 7.07 16.68 -16.46
CA ARG A 115 6.50 15.95 -17.60
C ARG A 115 6.73 14.45 -17.45
N LEU A 116 6.03 13.67 -18.26
CA LEU A 116 6.21 12.21 -18.31
C LEU A 116 7.69 11.83 -18.54
N SER A 117 8.38 12.50 -19.46
CA SER A 117 9.82 12.26 -19.73
C SER A 117 10.71 12.47 -18.49
N ASP A 118 10.36 13.42 -17.63
CA ASP A 118 11.12 13.69 -16.40
C ASP A 118 10.91 12.56 -15.38
N VAL A 119 9.66 12.09 -15.26
CA VAL A 119 9.35 10.91 -14.44
C VAL A 119 10.06 9.68 -14.99
N GLU A 120 10.08 9.50 -16.30
CA GLU A 120 10.74 8.34 -16.90
C GLU A 120 12.26 8.36 -16.70
N GLY A 121 12.88 9.54 -16.78
CA GLY A 121 14.29 9.71 -16.44
C GLY A 121 14.59 9.42 -14.97
N PHE A 122 13.63 9.65 -14.08
CA PHE A 122 13.78 9.39 -12.64
C PHE A 122 13.41 7.96 -12.24
N PHE A 123 12.40 7.33 -12.83
CA PHE A 123 11.82 6.09 -12.31
C PHE A 123 11.84 4.94 -13.33
N GLY A 124 12.35 5.16 -14.54
CA GLY A 124 12.34 4.18 -15.62
C GLY A 124 11.06 4.25 -16.43
N GLN A 125 10.67 3.15 -17.10
CA GLN A 125 9.43 3.13 -17.88
C GLN A 125 8.25 2.73 -17.01
N PRO A 126 7.03 3.28 -17.25
CA PRO A 126 5.85 2.85 -16.53
C PRO A 126 5.51 1.40 -16.88
N GLN A 127 5.09 0.64 -15.88
CA GLN A 127 4.62 -0.74 -16.06
C GLN A 127 3.25 -0.77 -16.73
N SER A 128 2.37 0.18 -16.39
CA SER A 128 1.04 0.30 -16.99
C SER A 128 0.58 1.75 -17.05
N ILE A 129 -0.35 2.01 -17.98
CA ILE A 129 -0.96 3.32 -18.17
C ILE A 129 -2.48 3.13 -18.14
N GLU A 130 -3.15 3.87 -17.25
CA GLU A 130 -4.60 3.93 -17.19
C GLU A 130 -5.11 5.24 -17.80
N ARG A 131 -5.91 5.12 -18.86
CA ARG A 131 -6.46 6.29 -19.57
C ARG A 131 -7.63 6.89 -18.79
N ARG A 132 -7.68 8.22 -18.73
CA ARG A 132 -8.73 9.00 -18.07
C ARG A 132 -9.26 10.08 -19.02
N PRO A 133 -10.50 10.59 -18.84
CA PRO A 133 -11.01 11.69 -19.66
C PRO A 133 -10.14 12.95 -19.61
N ASP A 134 -9.52 13.24 -18.47
CA ASP A 134 -8.66 14.40 -18.20
C ASP A 134 -7.16 14.15 -18.53
N GLY A 135 -6.79 12.93 -18.87
CA GLY A 135 -5.42 12.55 -19.17
C GLY A 135 -5.14 11.07 -18.93
N PHE A 136 -4.19 10.75 -18.08
CA PHE A 136 -3.85 9.36 -17.75
C PHE A 136 -3.09 9.25 -16.43
N ILE A 137 -3.06 8.05 -15.87
CA ILE A 137 -2.21 7.69 -14.73
C ILE A 137 -1.16 6.72 -15.24
N ALA A 138 0.11 7.01 -14.96
CA ALA A 138 1.21 6.10 -15.22
C ALA A 138 1.61 5.42 -13.91
N TYR A 139 1.66 4.09 -13.92
CA TYR A 139 2.02 3.27 -12.77
C TYR A 139 3.41 2.68 -12.93
N PHE A 140 4.19 2.72 -11.85
CA PHE A 140 5.53 2.13 -11.78
C PHE A 140 5.55 1.16 -10.61
N SER A 141 5.88 -0.10 -10.85
CA SER A 141 6.05 -1.06 -9.76
C SER A 141 7.43 -0.95 -9.15
N ILE A 142 7.47 -1.06 -7.82
CA ILE A 142 8.67 -1.13 -7.01
C ILE A 142 8.66 -2.49 -6.35
N GLN A 143 9.61 -3.35 -6.72
CA GLN A 143 9.78 -4.61 -6.00
C GLN A 143 10.21 -4.33 -4.57
N VAL A 144 9.52 -4.95 -3.63
CA VAL A 144 9.81 -4.86 -2.20
C VAL A 144 9.99 -6.25 -1.60
N TYR A 145 10.77 -6.32 -0.53
CA TYR A 145 11.00 -7.55 0.20
C TYR A 145 10.86 -7.29 1.70
N ASN A 146 10.04 -8.11 2.36
CA ASN A 146 9.84 -8.11 3.80
C ASN A 146 10.31 -9.44 4.37
N SER A 147 11.43 -9.42 5.09
CA SER A 147 12.01 -10.63 5.69
C SER A 147 11.15 -11.24 6.80
N PHE A 148 10.27 -10.48 7.44
CA PHE A 148 9.39 -11.01 8.49
C PHE A 148 8.30 -11.92 7.91
N GLU A 149 7.80 -11.61 6.72
CA GLU A 149 6.80 -12.43 6.02
C GLU A 149 7.41 -13.70 5.42
N ASN A 150 8.71 -13.67 5.08
CA ASN A 150 9.45 -14.88 4.68
C ASN A 150 9.56 -15.90 5.82
N LEU A 151 9.72 -15.42 7.06
CA LEU A 151 9.91 -16.27 8.24
C LEU A 151 8.58 -16.69 8.92
N GLY A 152 7.46 -16.03 8.58
CA GLY A 152 6.16 -16.15 9.25
C GLY A 152 5.28 -17.35 8.85
N GLY A 153 5.64 -18.11 7.81
CA GLY A 153 4.92 -19.34 7.44
C GLY A 153 5.09 -20.50 8.44
N GLY A 154 6.09 -20.40 9.33
CA GLY A 154 6.35 -21.38 10.37
C GLY A 154 5.82 -20.91 11.72
N ARG A 155 4.54 -21.16 12.01
CA ARG A 155 4.10 -21.30 13.40
C ARG A 155 4.92 -22.42 14.05
N LYS A 156 5.75 -22.09 15.04
CA LYS A 156 6.14 -23.00 16.11
C LYS A 156 5.59 -22.47 17.42
#